data_AF-A0A842YCR7-F1
#
_entry.id   AF-A0A842YCR7-F1
#
_cell.length_a   1.000
_cell.length_b   1.000
_cell.length_c   1.000
_cell.angle_alpha   90.00
_cell.angle_beta   90.00
_cell.angle_gamma   90.00
#
_symmetry.space_group_name_H-M   'P 1'
#
loop_
_entity.id
_entity.type
_entity.pdbx_description
1 polymer ?
#
loop_
_entity_poly.entity_id
_entity_poly.type
_entity_poly.pdbx_seq_one_letter_code
_entity_poly.pdbx_strand_id
1 'polypeptide(L)' 'LIPSILVGAVFAFAMAIGEMSATIFIALPQNYTLSVAIYDNLGVRRFVEAGASSLVLVAICVVAFLLMEKFSEGSTGGTL' A
#
# COMPACT_ATOMS: atom_id res chain seq x y z
N LEU A 1 0.41 -7.47 23.29
CA LEU A 1 -0.45 -6.37 22.80
C LEU A 1 0.25 -5.52 21.73
N ILE A 2 1.41 -4.94 22.05
CA ILE A 2 2.20 -4.08 21.13
C ILE A 2 2.53 -4.76 19.78
N PRO A 3 3.03 -6.02 19.71
CA PRO A 3 3.33 -6.65 18.42
C PRO A 3 2.08 -6.87 17.55
N SER A 4 0.95 -7.24 18.18
CA SER A 4 -0.33 -7.44 17.50
C SER A 4 -0.91 -6.15 16.94
N ILE A 5 -0.78 -5.02 17.67
CA ILE A 5 -1.17 -3.69 17.18
C ILE A 5 -0.35 -3.31 15.94
N LEU A 6 0.95 -3.60 15.96
CA LEU A 6 1.87 -3.19 14.89
C LEU A 6 1.58 -3.97 13.60
N VAL A 7 1.40 -5.29 13.70
CA VAL A 7 1.00 -6.14 12.58
C VAL A 7 -0.35 -5.69 12.00
N GLY A 8 -1.34 -5.44 12.85
CA GLY A 8 -2.65 -4.95 12.40
C GLY A 8 -2.59 -3.58 11.71
N ALA A 9 -1.77 -2.67 12.23
CA ALA A 9 -1.58 -1.35 11.63
C ALA A 9 -0.92 -1.42 10.24
N VAL A 10 0.12 -2.25 10.09
CA VAL A 10 0.80 -2.45 8.79
C VAL A 10 -0.13 -3.11 7.77
N PHE A 11 -0.92 -4.10 8.20
CA PHE A 11 -1.92 -4.72 7.35
C PHE A 11 -3.00 -3.73 6.89
N ALA A 12 -3.56 -2.95 7.82
CA ALA A 12 -4.55 -1.92 7.49
C ALA A 12 -3.99 -0.86 6.54
N PHE A 13 -2.73 -0.44 6.73
CA PHE A 13 -2.03 0.46 5.81
C PHE A 13 -1.91 -0.12 4.40
N ALA A 14 -1.44 -1.37 4.28
CA ALA A 14 -1.27 -2.03 2.98
C ALA A 14 -2.60 -2.18 2.22
N MET A 15 -3.71 -2.44 2.93
CA MET A 15 -5.04 -2.49 2.33
C MET A 15 -5.54 -1.10 1.90
N ALA A 16 -5.29 -0.06 2.69
CA ALA A 16 -5.77 1.29 2.43
C ALA A 16 -5.03 1.99 1.28
N ILE A 17 -3.71 1.83 1.18
CA ILE A 17 -2.91 2.51 0.14
C ILE A 17 -3.25 2.06 -1.29
N GLY A 18 -3.72 0.82 -1.44
CA GLY A 18 -4.16 0.27 -2.71
C GLY A 18 -5.59 0.64 -3.11
N GLU A 19 -6.35 1.29 -2.22
CA GLU A 19 -7.75 1.63 -2.48
C GLU A 19 -7.87 2.80 -3.46
N MET A 20 -8.55 2.52 -4.56
CA MET A 20 -8.69 3.45 -5.68
C MET A 20 -10.09 4.04 -5.77
N SER A 21 -11.12 3.25 -5.46
CA SER A 21 -12.50 3.58 -5.77
C SER A 21 -13.02 4.75 -4.95
N ALA A 22 -12.78 4.77 -3.64
CA ALA A 22 -13.18 5.89 -2.78
C ALA A 22 -12.26 7.10 -2.98
N THR A 23 -10.96 6.84 -3.14
CA THR A 23 -9.93 7.87 -3.27
C THR A 23 -10.16 8.76 -4.49
N ILE A 24 -10.58 8.19 -5.63
CA ILE A 24 -10.82 8.96 -6.84
C ILE A 24 -12.07 9.84 -6.76
N PHE A 25 -13.11 9.42 -6.02
CA PHE A 25 -14.33 10.24 -5.86
C PHE A 25 -14.07 11.57 -5.16
N ILE A 26 -13.06 11.63 -4.28
CA ILE A 26 -12.71 12.84 -3.52
C ILE A 26 -11.44 13.53 -4.04
N ALA A 27 -10.82 12.98 -5.09
CA ALA A 27 -9.53 13.45 -5.56
C ALA A 27 -9.61 14.89 -6.08
N LEU A 28 -8.83 15.77 -5.47
CA LEU A 28 -8.58 17.13 -5.97
C LEU A 28 -7.12 17.22 -6.44
N PRO A 29 -6.78 18.20 -7.30
CA PRO A 29 -5.40 18.41 -7.77
C PRO A 29 -4.37 18.58 -6.65
N GLN A 30 -4.79 19.08 -5.48
CA GLN A 30 -3.95 19.24 -4.30
C GLN A 30 -3.69 17.94 -3.52
N ASN A 31 -4.55 16.93 -3.66
CA ASN A 31 -4.49 15.67 -2.93
C ASN A 31 -4.34 14.49 -3.90
N TYR A 32 -3.33 14.57 -4.76
CA TYR A 32 -3.07 13.58 -5.80
C TYR A 32 -2.33 12.37 -5.21
N THR A 33 -3.03 11.24 -5.07
CA THR A 33 -2.46 10.00 -4.55
C THR A 33 -1.88 9.13 -5.67
N LEU A 34 -1.05 8.16 -5.29
CA LEU A 34 -0.43 7.25 -6.24
C LEU A 34 -1.46 6.39 -7.00
N SER A 35 -2.58 6.04 -6.34
CA SER A 35 -3.69 5.30 -6.98
C SER A 35 -4.42 6.16 -8.02
N VAL A 36 -4.63 7.46 -7.74
CA VAL A 36 -5.19 8.42 -8.70
C VAL A 36 -4.23 8.61 -9.88
N ALA A 37 -2.92 8.64 -9.63
CA ALA A 37 -1.90 8.74 -10.69
C ALA A 37 -1.94 7.57 -11.67
N ILE A 38 -2.13 6.34 -11.17
CA ILE A 38 -2.29 5.15 -12.00
C ILE A 38 -3.52 5.31 -12.90
N TYR A 39 -4.66 5.71 -12.33
CA TYR A 39 -5.90 5.88 -13.11
C TYR A 39 -5.79 6.94 -14.21
N ASP A 40 -5.25 8.10 -13.86
CA ASP A 40 -5.13 9.23 -14.78
C ASP A 40 -4.26 8.84 -15.99
N ASN A 41 -3.12 8.19 -15.75
CA ASN A 41 -2.24 7.68 -16.80
C ASN A 41 -2.92 6.60 -17.67
N LEU A 42 -3.78 5.76 -17.11
CA LEU A 42 -4.60 4.82 -17.89
C LEU A 42 -5.62 5.55 -18.76
N GLY A 43 -6.25 6.61 -18.25
CA GLY A 43 -7.23 7.44 -18.97
C GLY A 43 -6.65 8.10 -20.22
N VAL A 44 -5.40 8.56 -20.14
CA VAL A 44 -4.67 9.16 -21.28
C VAL A 44 -3.84 8.15 -22.10
N ARG A 45 -4.02 6.84 -21.87
CA ARG A 45 -3.33 5.73 -22.57
C ARG A 45 -1.80 5.73 -22.42
N ARG A 46 -1.27 6.27 -21.32
CA ARG A 46 0.17 6.22 -20.96
C ARG A 46 0.46 4.94 -20.18
N PHE A 47 0.39 3.79 -20.87
CA PHE A 47 0.49 2.47 -20.23
C PHE A 47 1.82 2.21 -19.53
N VAL A 48 2.92 2.72 -20.07
CA VAL A 48 4.25 2.55 -19.46
C VAL A 48 4.32 3.24 -18.11
N GLU A 49 3.73 4.41 -17.99
CA GLU A 49 3.76 5.22 -16.76
C GLU A 49 2.76 4.73 -15.73
N ALA A 50 1.58 4.29 -16.19
CA ALA A 50 0.63 3.55 -15.36
C ALA A 50 1.26 2.26 -14.81
N GLY A 51 2.00 1.53 -15.65
CA GLY A 51 2.73 0.33 -15.24
C GLY A 51 3.85 0.62 -14.24
N ALA A 52 4.65 1.66 -14.47
CA ALA A 52 5.72 2.07 -13.57
C ALA A 52 5.20 2.49 -12.19
N SER A 53 4.14 3.30 -12.16
CA SER A 53 3.48 3.70 -10.91
C SER A 53 2.83 2.52 -10.19
N SER A 54 2.19 1.60 -10.92
CA SER A 54 1.65 0.36 -10.36
C SER A 54 2.74 -0.52 -9.74
N LEU A 55 3.89 -0.66 -10.40
CA LEU A 55 5.04 -1.41 -9.85
C LEU A 55 5.55 -0.79 -8.55
N VAL A 56 5.62 0.54 -8.47
CA VAL A 56 6.00 1.24 -7.24
C VAL A 56 5.00 0.96 -6.12
N LEU A 57 3.70 0.98 -6.40
CA LEU A 57 2.67 0.64 -5.42
C LEU A 57 2.85 -0.80 -4.90
N VAL A 58 3.03 -1.76 -5.81
CA VAL A 58 3.26 -3.17 -5.46
C VAL A 58 4.52 -3.31 -4.62
N ALA A 59 5.60 -2.62 -4.97
CA ALA A 59 6.84 -2.65 -4.19
C ALA A 59 6.63 -2.12 -2.76
N ILE A 60 5.85 -1.05 -2.58
CA ILE A 60 5.49 -0.53 -1.25
C ILE A 60 4.68 -1.56 -0.46
N CYS A 61 3.71 -2.22 -1.09
CA CYS A 61 2.92 -3.28 -0.44
C CYS A 61 3.79 -4.48 -0.03
N VAL A 62 4.71 -4.91 -0.90
CA VAL A 62 5.66 -5.99 -0.60
C VAL A 62 6.54 -5.61 0.59
N VAL A 63 7.11 -4.40 0.59
CA VAL A 63 7.91 -3.91 1.72
C VAL A 63 7.10 -3.87 3.01
N ALA A 64 5.84 -3.42 2.97
CA ALA A 64 4.96 -3.43 4.13
C ALA A 64 4.73 -4.85 4.67
N PHE A 65 4.44 -5.83 3.81
CA PHE A 65 4.25 -7.22 4.24
C PHE A 65 5.53 -7.88 4.74
N LEU A 66 6.69 -7.61 4.14
CA LEU A 66 7.98 -8.10 4.64
C LEU A 66 8.30 -7.53 6.03
N LEU A 67 7.99 -6.25 6.27
CA LEU A 67 8.11 -5.65 7.60
C LEU A 67 7.15 -6.32 8.59
N MET A 68 5.91 -6.59 8.16
CA MET A 68 4.91 -7.29 8.97
C MET A 68 5.39 -8.68 9.41
N GLU A 69 5.95 -9.48 8.50
CA GLU A 69 6.52 -10.80 8.82
C GLU A 69 7.66 -10.69 9.84
N LYS A 70 8.60 -9.76 9.61
CA LYS A 70 9.73 -9.54 10.52
C LYS A 70 9.29 -9.19 11.94
N PHE A 71 8.25 -8.37 12.09
CA PHE A 71 7.70 -8.03 13.41
C PHE A 71 6.89 -9.17 14.03
N SER A 72 6.33 -10.07 13.22
CA SER A 72 5.61 -11.25 13.68
C SER A 72 6.57 -12.34 14.18
N GLU A 73 7.69 -12.58 13.51
CA GLU A 73 8.72 -13.54 13.94
C GLU A 73 9.32 -13.18 15.30
N GLY A 74 9.61 -11.89 15.53
CA GLY A 74 10.09 -11.39 16.82
C GLY A 74 9.07 -11.56 17.97
N SER A 75 7.79 -11.74 17.66
CA SER A 75 6.73 -12.00 18.65
C SER A 75 6.52 -13.49 18.96
N THR A 76 7.12 -14.40 18.18
CA THR A 76 6.94 -15.86 18.30
C THR A 76 8.14 -16.57 18.95
N GLY A 77 9.23 -15.85 19.24
CA GLY A 77 10.45 -16.39 19.87
C GLY A 77 10.44 -16.48 21.40
N GLY A 78 9.35 -16.95 22.01
CA GLY A 78 9.23 -16.94 23.48
C GLY A 78 8.29 -17.98 24.08
N THR A 79 8.27 -19.22 23.59
CA THR A 79 7.85 -20.40 24.38
C THR A 79 8.37 -21.69 23.71
N LEU A 80 9.64 -22.00 23.90
CA LEU A 80 10.13 -23.37 24.08
C LEU A 80 11.04 -23.35 25.30
#